data_AF-A0A7S0TBX0-F1
#
_entry.id   AF-A0A7S0TBX0-F1
#
_cell.length_a   1.000
_cell.length_b   1.000
_cell.length_c   1.000
_cell.angle_alpha   90.00
_cell.angle_beta   90.00
_cell.angle_gamma   90.00
#
_symmetry.space_group_name_H-M   'P 1'
#
loop_
_entity.id
_entity.type
_entity.pdbx_description
1 polymer ?
#
loop_
_entity_poly.entity_id
_entity_poly.type
_entity_poly.pdbx_seq_one_letter_code
_entity_poly.pdbx_strand_id
1 'polypeptide(L)'
;GLPDASTPLVQNFCEIVEWMRTTMTSDSDETTKNDAISAVYNGFVLKAEFIKEEKLDIPTIRLERISSPVGSSTGHEHKEIDASPSAENIINKRTRKWVQRILVELGICPFTKSDRMSGQGLLDLGVPAGSIAYHASFQRHPIGLFADTWKAIDEMIKAGPEGKIGVSSILLAAPEYDNDFDVWAGPIFAMLEAGVVAAEAESQVGVVCFHPRYATPDGKSWPGFGHMHSVPRLEKWYKETTSESSFSSSPSSASSECMLTTEEIAAGGAWQRRTPHATINVLRADQLEAAESRRVSGKMYTENIDKLVG
;
A
#
# COMPACT_ATOMS: atom_id res chain seq x y z
N GLY A 1 -1.79 22.34 -9.89
CA GLY A 1 -1.54 23.08 -8.65
C GLY A 1 -2.21 22.30 -7.56
N LEU A 2 -1.42 21.67 -6.70
CA LEU A 2 -1.90 20.88 -5.58
C LEU A 2 -2.43 21.81 -4.48
N PRO A 3 -3.32 21.33 -3.60
CA PRO A 3 -3.75 22.10 -2.44
C PRO A 3 -2.53 22.35 -1.56
N ASP A 4 -2.25 23.63 -1.35
CA ASP A 4 -1.40 24.22 -0.32
C ASP A 4 -1.47 23.36 0.97
N ALA A 5 -0.35 23.19 1.69
CA ALA A 5 -0.27 22.56 3.02
C ALA A 5 -1.11 23.36 4.04
N SER A 6 -2.40 23.35 3.78
CA SER A 6 -3.35 24.32 4.22
C SER A 6 -4.13 23.70 5.36
N THR A 7 -4.64 24.56 6.22
CA THR A 7 -5.50 24.16 7.33
C THR A 7 -6.58 23.14 6.95
N PRO A 8 -7.25 23.21 5.77
CA PRO A 8 -8.20 22.20 5.31
C PRO A 8 -7.64 20.77 5.20
N LEU A 9 -6.39 20.59 4.77
CA LEU A 9 -5.80 19.27 4.62
C LEU A 9 -5.51 18.62 5.97
N VAL A 10 -5.01 19.41 6.91
CA VAL A 10 -4.80 18.98 8.29
C VAL A 10 -6.12 18.69 9.00
N GLN A 11 -7.16 19.50 8.73
CA GLN A 11 -8.51 19.22 9.20
C GLN A 11 -9.05 17.90 8.63
N ASN A 12 -8.86 17.65 7.32
CA ASN A 12 -9.24 16.39 6.69
C ASN A 12 -8.55 15.19 7.35
N PHE A 13 -7.26 15.30 7.68
CA PHE A 13 -6.58 14.23 8.42
C PHE A 13 -7.21 13.98 9.81
N CYS A 14 -7.55 15.03 10.55
CA CYS A 14 -8.23 14.90 11.85
C CYS A 14 -9.62 14.27 11.69
N GLU A 15 -10.35 14.64 10.64
CA GLU A 15 -11.65 14.05 10.28
C GLU A 15 -11.53 12.57 9.90
N ILE A 16 -10.48 12.17 9.18
CA ILE A 16 -10.20 10.76 8.87
C ILE A 16 -9.97 9.97 10.16
N VAL A 17 -9.17 10.48 11.09
CA VAL A 17 -8.93 9.82 12.39
C VAL A 17 -10.22 9.70 13.21
N GLU A 18 -11.10 10.70 13.14
CA GLU A 18 -12.42 10.68 13.79
C GLU A 18 -13.40 9.71 13.09
N TRP A 19 -13.37 9.64 11.76
CA TRP A 19 -14.15 8.65 11.02
C TRP A 19 -13.72 7.23 11.39
N MET A 20 -12.41 6.96 11.50
CA MET A 20 -11.88 5.68 11.98
C MET A 20 -12.43 5.34 13.35
N ARG A 21 -12.52 6.31 14.28
CA ARG A 21 -13.17 6.10 15.57
C ARG A 21 -14.59 5.60 15.37
N THR A 22 -15.43 6.36 14.69
CA THR A 22 -16.85 6.02 14.60
C THR A 22 -17.06 4.65 13.96
N THR A 23 -16.29 4.33 12.93
CA THR A 23 -16.41 3.07 12.16
C THR A 23 -15.83 1.87 12.91
N MET A 24 -14.75 2.06 13.69
CA MET A 24 -14.09 0.96 14.44
C MET A 24 -14.72 0.71 15.81
N THR A 25 -15.52 1.65 16.33
CA THR A 25 -16.19 1.52 17.65
C THR A 25 -17.67 1.16 17.57
N SER A 26 -18.28 1.24 16.38
CA SER A 26 -19.70 0.95 16.20
C SER A 26 -19.96 -0.56 16.14
N ASP A 27 -20.04 -1.19 17.30
CA ASP A 27 -20.89 -2.39 17.43
C ASP A 27 -21.56 -2.57 18.82
N SER A 28 -21.40 -1.67 19.81
CA SER A 28 -22.23 -1.82 21.03
C SER A 28 -22.49 -0.64 21.97
N ASP A 29 -21.68 0.43 22.02
CA ASP A 29 -21.83 1.40 23.12
C ASP A 29 -22.07 2.84 22.66
N GLU A 30 -23.35 3.16 22.44
CA GLU A 30 -23.82 4.54 22.51
C GLU A 30 -23.84 5.00 23.98
N THR A 31 -22.80 5.70 24.45
CA THR A 31 -23.01 6.73 25.48
C THR A 31 -21.92 7.79 25.56
N THR A 32 -22.40 9.03 25.53
CA THR A 32 -21.87 10.30 26.08
C THR A 32 -20.79 11.11 25.34
N LYS A 33 -21.19 12.34 25.01
CA LYS A 33 -20.43 13.47 24.50
C LYS A 33 -19.66 14.18 25.62
N ASN A 34 -18.38 14.48 25.40
CA ASN A 34 -17.76 15.82 25.57
C ASN A 34 -16.24 15.78 25.22
N ASP A 35 -15.86 16.61 24.24
CA ASP A 35 -14.56 17.27 23.96
C ASP A 35 -13.21 16.53 24.02
N ALA A 36 -13.16 15.21 23.80
CA ALA A 36 -11.93 14.52 23.37
C ALA A 36 -12.19 13.37 22.39
N ILE A 37 -11.67 13.55 21.16
CA ILE A 37 -11.76 12.69 19.95
C ILE A 37 -11.01 11.37 20.20
N SER A 38 -11.62 10.21 19.93
CA SER A 38 -11.16 8.95 20.54
C SER A 38 -11.42 7.60 19.80
N ALA A 39 -10.54 7.05 18.92
CA ALA A 39 -10.77 5.78 18.18
C ALA A 39 -10.33 4.46 18.86
N VAL A 40 -11.24 3.55 19.24
CA VAL A 40 -10.88 2.28 19.93
C VAL A 40 -10.39 1.18 18.98
N TYR A 41 -9.15 0.70 19.12
CA TYR A 41 -8.61 -0.53 18.55
C TYR A 41 -7.77 -1.25 19.63
N ASN A 42 -8.07 -2.52 19.91
CA ASN A 42 -7.42 -3.31 20.99
C ASN A 42 -7.44 -2.64 22.39
N GLY A 43 -8.54 -1.95 22.73
CA GLY A 43 -8.65 -1.23 24.00
C GLY A 43 -7.85 0.08 24.05
N PHE A 44 -7.38 0.60 22.91
CA PHE A 44 -6.72 1.90 22.82
C PHE A 44 -7.49 2.83 21.92
N VAL A 45 -7.64 4.05 22.37
CA VAL A 45 -8.29 5.16 21.75
C VAL A 45 -7.26 6.03 21.00
N LEU A 46 -7.48 6.34 19.71
CA LEU A 46 -6.70 7.33 18.97
C LEU A 46 -7.36 8.72 18.95
N LYS A 47 -6.65 9.73 19.44
CA LYS A 47 -6.98 11.15 19.28
C LYS A 47 -6.06 11.81 18.27
N ALA A 48 -6.62 12.55 17.30
CA ALA A 48 -5.90 13.53 16.51
C ALA A 48 -6.38 14.94 16.89
N GLU A 49 -5.43 15.85 17.08
CA GLU A 49 -5.71 17.23 17.44
C GLU A 49 -4.86 18.17 16.59
N PHE A 50 -5.51 19.08 15.87
CA PHE A 50 -4.83 20.15 15.17
C PHE A 50 -4.28 21.16 16.18
N ILE A 51 -2.95 21.30 16.25
CA ILE A 51 -2.28 22.27 17.09
C ILE A 51 -2.23 23.62 16.35
N LYS A 52 -3.02 24.57 16.81
CA LYS A 52 -2.94 25.98 16.41
C LYS A 52 -1.97 26.73 17.31
N GLU A 53 -0.67 26.46 17.18
CA GLU A 53 0.35 27.25 17.88
C GLU A 53 0.83 28.40 16.99
N GLU A 54 0.72 29.64 17.46
CA GLU A 54 1.16 30.85 16.74
C GLU A 54 2.66 30.86 16.39
N LYS A 55 3.45 29.95 16.99
CA LYS A 55 4.90 29.84 16.78
C LYS A 55 5.31 28.80 15.75
N LEU A 56 4.37 27.97 15.29
CA LEU A 56 4.65 26.96 14.28
C LEU A 56 4.16 27.52 12.94
N ASP A 57 5.10 27.81 12.04
CA ASP A 57 4.80 28.28 10.67
C ASP A 57 4.12 27.18 9.81
N ILE A 58 4.00 25.96 10.35
CA ILE A 58 3.44 24.80 9.66
C ILE A 58 2.24 24.22 10.44
N PRO A 59 1.11 23.94 9.77
CA PRO A 59 0.00 23.22 10.36
C PRO A 59 0.44 21.88 10.97
N THR A 60 0.29 21.73 12.29
CA THR A 60 0.81 20.58 13.04
C THR A 60 -0.31 19.77 13.66
N ILE A 61 -0.24 18.45 13.57
CA ILE A 61 -1.20 17.53 14.20
C ILE A 61 -0.50 16.80 15.34
N ARG A 62 -1.10 16.84 16.53
CA ARG A 62 -0.74 15.92 17.62
C ARG A 62 -1.60 14.69 17.52
N LEU A 63 -0.94 13.54 17.56
CA LEU A 63 -1.61 12.25 17.67
C LEU A 63 -1.31 11.64 19.03
N GLU A 64 -2.34 11.24 19.74
CA GLU A 64 -2.23 10.68 21.09
C GLU A 64 -2.97 9.35 21.19
N ARG A 65 -2.27 8.34 21.74
CA ARG A 65 -2.83 7.04 22.05
C ARG A 65 -3.26 7.02 23.52
N ILE A 66 -4.55 6.82 23.77
CA ILE A 66 -5.15 6.81 25.10
C ILE A 66 -5.58 5.38 25.41
N SER A 67 -5.23 4.84 26.58
CA SER A 67 -5.78 3.54 27.01
C SER A 67 -7.26 3.69 27.33
N SER A 68 -8.13 2.89 26.71
CA SER A 68 -9.56 2.93 27.01
C SER A 68 -9.77 2.54 28.47
N PRO A 69 -10.43 3.38 29.29
CA PRO A 69 -10.93 2.92 30.57
C PRO A 69 -12.06 1.92 30.28
N VAL A 70 -12.19 0.91 31.13
CA VAL A 70 -13.29 -0.08 31.21
C VAL A 70 -13.06 -1.42 30.50
N GLY A 71 -13.18 -2.47 31.33
CA GLY A 71 -13.70 -3.79 30.95
C GLY A 71 -12.65 -4.89 30.85
N SER A 72 -12.50 -5.69 31.90
CA SER A 72 -11.74 -6.95 31.91
C SER A 72 -11.98 -7.78 30.64
N SER A 73 -11.02 -7.77 29.72
CA SER A 73 -11.11 -8.48 28.45
C SER A 73 -11.05 -9.99 28.69
N THR A 74 -12.07 -10.70 28.21
CA THR A 74 -12.06 -12.15 28.06
C THR A 74 -10.95 -12.57 27.07
N GLY A 75 -9.78 -12.93 27.61
CA GLY A 75 -9.05 -14.17 27.31
C GLY A 75 -8.74 -14.59 25.86
N HIS A 76 -8.77 -13.72 24.86
CA HIS A 76 -8.09 -14.03 23.60
C HIS A 76 -6.61 -13.68 23.75
N GLU A 77 -5.80 -14.66 24.13
CA GLU A 77 -4.33 -14.59 24.07
C GLU A 77 -3.89 -14.44 22.60
N HIS A 78 -3.92 -13.21 22.10
CA HIS A 78 -3.17 -12.86 20.90
C HIS A 78 -1.69 -12.95 21.27
N LYS A 79 -1.04 -14.03 20.80
CA LYS A 79 0.41 -14.22 20.93
C LYS A 79 1.11 -12.99 20.37
N GLU A 80 1.74 -12.25 21.26
CA GLU A 80 2.54 -11.08 20.91
C GLU A 80 3.68 -11.52 19.99
N ILE A 81 3.73 -10.93 18.79
CA ILE A 81 4.86 -11.14 17.90
C ILE A 81 6.01 -10.37 18.52
N ASP A 82 6.92 -11.09 19.17
CA ASP A 82 8.12 -10.53 19.76
C ASP A 82 8.90 -9.79 18.66
N ALA A 83 9.03 -8.46 18.81
CA ALA A 83 9.77 -7.56 17.91
C ALA A 83 11.30 -7.77 18.00
N SER A 84 11.72 -9.01 18.24
CA SER A 84 13.11 -9.41 18.27
C SER A 84 13.76 -9.23 16.89
N PRO A 85 15.07 -8.95 16.83
CA PRO A 85 15.82 -8.94 15.56
C PRO A 85 15.68 -10.24 14.75
N SER A 86 15.39 -11.36 15.43
CA SER A 86 15.11 -12.63 14.76
C SER A 86 13.79 -12.60 13.99
N ALA A 87 12.74 -12.02 14.56
CA ALA A 87 11.43 -11.92 13.91
C ALA A 87 11.50 -11.03 12.66
N GLU A 88 12.16 -9.87 12.77
CA GLU A 88 12.37 -8.95 11.63
C GLU A 88 13.11 -9.66 10.48
N ASN A 89 14.20 -10.37 10.79
CA ASN A 89 14.96 -11.12 9.80
C ASN A 89 14.11 -12.20 9.11
N ILE A 90 13.21 -12.87 9.84
CA ILE A 90 12.31 -13.87 9.26
C ILE A 90 11.31 -13.22 8.30
N ILE A 91 10.69 -12.12 8.70
CA ILE A 91 9.72 -11.38 7.88
C ILE A 91 10.40 -10.85 6.61
N ASN A 92 11.53 -10.15 6.74
CA ASN A 92 12.28 -9.63 5.61
C ASN A 92 12.73 -10.75 4.66
N LYS A 93 13.17 -11.90 5.19
CA LYS A 93 13.50 -13.08 4.38
C LYS A 93 12.29 -13.63 3.61
N ARG A 94 11.10 -13.64 4.21
CA ARG A 94 9.86 -14.07 3.54
C ARG A 94 9.44 -13.08 2.45
N THR A 95 9.47 -11.79 2.74
CA THR A 95 9.17 -10.73 1.76
C THR A 95 10.13 -10.79 0.57
N ARG A 96 11.43 -10.96 0.81
CA ARG A 96 12.43 -11.15 -0.26
C ARG A 96 12.17 -12.39 -1.12
N LYS A 97 11.83 -13.52 -0.50
CA LYS A 97 11.45 -14.74 -1.23
C LYS A 97 10.21 -14.52 -2.09
N TRP A 98 9.25 -13.75 -1.60
CA TRP A 98 8.07 -13.37 -2.38
C TRP A 98 8.45 -12.46 -3.56
N VAL A 99 9.31 -11.45 -3.36
CA VAL A 99 9.82 -10.60 -4.46
C VAL A 99 10.51 -11.46 -5.52
N GLN A 100 11.42 -12.34 -5.09
CA GLN A 100 12.13 -13.25 -5.99
C GLN A 100 11.18 -14.12 -6.80
N ARG A 101 10.19 -14.74 -6.15
CA ARG A 101 9.25 -15.63 -6.83
C ARG A 101 8.28 -14.88 -7.74
N ILE A 102 7.63 -13.83 -7.22
CA ILE A 102 6.50 -13.19 -7.90
C ILE A 102 6.98 -12.08 -8.84
N LEU A 103 7.82 -11.17 -8.36
CA LEU A 103 8.22 -10.02 -9.17
C LEU A 103 9.30 -10.39 -10.19
N VAL A 104 10.24 -11.27 -9.81
CA VAL A 104 11.38 -11.65 -10.66
C VAL A 104 11.10 -12.89 -11.51
N GLU A 105 10.84 -14.04 -10.89
CA GLU A 105 10.71 -15.32 -11.61
C GLU A 105 9.45 -15.39 -12.48
N LEU A 106 8.29 -15.00 -11.94
CA LEU A 106 7.06 -14.86 -12.75
C LEU A 106 7.07 -13.61 -13.63
N GLY A 107 7.98 -12.66 -13.39
CA GLY A 107 8.09 -11.43 -14.17
C GLY A 107 6.82 -10.57 -14.11
N ILE A 108 6.18 -10.47 -12.94
CA ILE A 108 5.00 -9.62 -12.72
C ILE A 108 5.36 -8.13 -12.74
N CYS A 109 6.58 -7.78 -12.30
CA CYS A 109 7.10 -6.41 -12.41
C CYS A 109 8.26 -6.38 -13.41
N PRO A 110 8.12 -5.71 -14.58
CA PRO A 110 9.18 -5.69 -15.58
C PRO A 110 10.45 -4.96 -15.10
N PHE A 111 10.31 -4.07 -14.11
CA PHE A 111 11.37 -3.22 -13.56
C PHE A 111 12.05 -3.80 -12.32
N THR A 112 11.76 -5.06 -11.96
CA THR A 112 12.40 -5.78 -10.85
C THR A 112 13.02 -7.08 -11.38
N LYS A 113 14.36 -7.16 -11.38
CA LYS A 113 15.16 -8.27 -11.92
C LYS A 113 15.89 -9.08 -10.86
N SER A 114 15.86 -8.62 -9.61
CA SER A 114 16.40 -9.35 -8.45
C SER A 114 15.64 -8.94 -7.19
N ASP A 115 15.73 -9.75 -6.14
CA ASP A 115 15.20 -9.42 -4.81
C ASP A 115 15.98 -8.32 -4.08
N ARG A 116 16.97 -7.69 -4.71
CA ARG A 116 17.82 -6.67 -4.10
C ARG A 116 17.68 -5.29 -4.72
N MET A 117 17.22 -5.23 -5.96
CA MET A 117 17.28 -4.01 -6.75
C MET A 117 15.94 -3.82 -7.46
N SER A 118 15.47 -2.58 -7.56
CA SER A 118 14.31 -2.18 -8.38
C SER A 118 14.67 -1.03 -9.33
N GLY A 119 13.76 -0.70 -10.26
CA GLY A 119 13.98 0.35 -11.27
C GLY A 119 14.90 -0.08 -12.42
N GLN A 120 15.07 -1.38 -12.68
CA GLN A 120 15.89 -1.82 -13.82
C GLN A 120 15.22 -1.51 -15.16
N GLY A 121 16.05 -1.16 -16.14
CA GLY A 121 15.58 -0.85 -17.49
C GLY A 121 14.97 0.54 -17.62
N LEU A 122 15.22 1.45 -16.67
CA LEU A 122 14.83 2.86 -16.77
C LEU A 122 16.04 3.80 -16.97
N LEU A 123 17.26 3.24 -17.09
CA LEU A 123 18.50 4.02 -17.15
C LEU A 123 18.55 4.97 -18.35
N ASP A 124 18.02 4.56 -19.51
CA ASP A 124 17.97 5.41 -20.70
C ASP A 124 16.95 6.55 -20.60
N LEU A 125 16.07 6.50 -19.60
CA LEU A 125 15.19 7.62 -19.20
C LEU A 125 15.83 8.48 -18.09
N GLY A 126 17.11 8.27 -17.79
CA GLY A 126 17.82 9.00 -16.74
C GLY A 126 17.51 8.53 -15.33
N VAL A 127 16.80 7.40 -15.18
CA VAL A 127 16.39 6.87 -13.87
C VAL A 127 17.25 5.66 -13.49
N PRO A 128 18.13 5.80 -12.49
CA PRO A 128 19.02 4.72 -12.06
C PRO A 128 18.25 3.62 -11.32
N ALA A 129 18.76 2.40 -11.44
CA ALA A 129 18.31 1.31 -10.57
C ALA A 129 18.95 1.47 -9.18
N GLY A 130 18.15 1.24 -8.14
CA GLY A 130 18.58 1.35 -6.75
C GLY A 130 18.29 0.06 -5.97
N SER A 131 18.67 0.05 -4.70
CA SER A 131 18.38 -1.06 -3.80
C SER A 131 16.94 -1.04 -3.30
N ILE A 132 16.40 -2.23 -3.00
CA ILE A 132 15.13 -2.39 -2.29
C ILE A 132 15.43 -2.44 -0.79
N ALA A 133 14.93 -1.47 -0.02
CA ALA A 133 14.97 -1.50 1.43
C ALA A 133 13.83 -2.36 1.98
N TYR A 134 14.15 -3.31 2.85
CA TYR A 134 13.17 -4.20 3.48
C TYR A 134 13.07 -3.86 4.96
N HIS A 135 11.87 -3.54 5.42
CA HIS A 135 11.59 -3.22 6.82
C HIS A 135 10.44 -4.08 7.34
N ALA A 136 10.40 -4.29 8.65
CA ALA A 136 9.26 -4.85 9.34
C ALA A 136 8.79 -3.88 10.44
N SER A 137 7.50 -3.57 10.46
CA SER A 137 6.86 -2.85 11.55
C SER A 137 6.02 -3.80 12.37
N PHE A 138 6.31 -3.90 13.67
CA PHE A 138 5.53 -4.68 14.65
C PHE A 138 4.50 -3.80 15.37
N GLN A 139 4.20 -2.63 14.80
CA GLN A 139 3.27 -1.69 15.39
C GLN A 139 1.85 -2.17 15.14
N ARG A 140 1.11 -2.40 16.24
CA ARG A 140 -0.32 -2.73 16.20
C ARG A 140 -1.22 -1.53 15.92
N HIS A 141 -0.68 -0.35 16.18
CA HIS A 141 -1.43 0.89 16.08
C HIS A 141 -1.06 1.63 14.79
N PRO A 142 -2.02 2.12 13.99
CA PRO A 142 -1.74 2.69 12.67
C PRO A 142 -0.70 3.83 12.70
N ILE A 143 -0.64 4.59 13.78
CA ILE A 143 0.37 5.64 13.97
C ILE A 143 1.77 5.10 14.09
N GLY A 144 1.98 4.03 14.85
CA GLY A 144 3.31 3.44 14.95
C GLY A 144 3.76 2.99 13.58
N LEU A 145 2.87 2.32 12.83
CA LEU A 145 3.12 1.92 11.45
C LEU A 145 3.44 3.14 10.57
N PHE A 146 2.70 4.23 10.73
CA PHE A 146 2.90 5.46 9.97
C PHE A 146 4.24 6.12 10.29
N ALA A 147 4.62 6.18 11.57
CA ALA A 147 5.92 6.69 12.00
C ALA A 147 7.07 5.84 11.44
N ASP A 148 6.95 4.51 11.49
CA ASP A 148 7.92 3.60 10.86
C ASP A 148 8.00 3.81 9.35
N THR A 149 6.85 4.04 8.70
CA THR A 149 6.77 4.31 7.25
C THR A 149 7.48 5.61 6.89
N TRP A 150 7.20 6.71 7.59
CA TRP A 150 7.85 8.00 7.32
C TRP A 150 9.33 8.01 7.65
N LYS A 151 9.75 7.28 8.69
CA LYS A 151 11.16 7.08 8.97
C LYS A 151 11.84 6.36 7.81
N ALA A 152 11.24 5.31 7.27
CA ALA A 152 11.79 4.60 6.11
C ALA A 152 11.83 5.49 4.86
N ILE A 153 10.81 6.34 4.63
CA ILE A 153 10.78 7.32 3.54
C ILE A 153 11.93 8.34 3.67
N ASP A 154 12.11 8.91 4.86
CA ASP A 154 13.21 9.84 5.15
C ASP A 154 14.59 9.19 4.93
N GLU A 155 14.77 7.94 5.37
CA GLU A 155 15.99 7.16 5.10
C GLU A 155 16.21 6.93 3.60
N MET A 156 15.17 6.60 2.83
CA MET A 156 15.26 6.45 1.37
C MET A 156 15.63 7.76 0.67
N ILE A 157 15.02 8.89 1.06
CA ILE A 157 15.31 10.21 0.49
C ILE A 157 16.78 10.58 0.78
N LYS A 158 17.24 10.41 2.02
CA LYS A 158 18.64 10.68 2.43
C LYS A 158 19.64 9.78 1.71
N ALA A 159 19.29 8.53 1.46
CA ALA A 159 20.16 7.59 0.72
C ALA A 159 20.33 7.98 -0.77
N GLY A 160 19.34 8.67 -1.35
CA GLY A 160 19.35 9.09 -2.74
C GLY A 160 19.04 7.94 -3.73
N PRO A 161 18.94 8.24 -5.03
CA PRO A 161 18.51 7.28 -6.06
C PRO A 161 19.62 6.35 -6.56
N GLU A 162 20.89 6.72 -6.37
CA GLU A 162 22.02 6.11 -7.11
C GLU A 162 22.96 5.26 -6.27
N GLY A 163 23.57 4.28 -6.94
CA GLY A 163 24.69 3.51 -6.41
C GLY A 163 24.30 2.41 -5.42
N LYS A 164 25.31 1.78 -4.81
CA LYS A 164 25.13 0.66 -3.88
C LYS A 164 24.47 1.05 -2.55
N ILE A 165 24.40 2.35 -2.27
CA ILE A 165 23.85 2.93 -1.04
C ILE A 165 22.46 3.51 -1.31
N GLY A 166 22.16 3.88 -2.57
CA GLY A 166 20.87 4.42 -2.96
C GLY A 166 19.73 3.42 -2.78
N VAL A 167 18.56 3.95 -2.42
CA VAL A 167 17.33 3.18 -2.21
C VAL A 167 16.31 3.65 -3.24
N SER A 168 15.86 2.72 -4.08
CA SER A 168 14.84 2.98 -5.11
C SER A 168 13.44 2.69 -4.61
N SER A 169 13.29 1.75 -3.68
CA SER A 169 11.99 1.37 -3.16
C SER A 169 12.08 0.79 -1.76
N ILE A 170 10.99 0.92 -1.02
CA ILE A 170 10.81 0.37 0.33
C ILE A 170 9.73 -0.70 0.26
N LEU A 171 9.97 -1.85 0.87
CA LEU A 171 8.93 -2.83 1.21
C LEU A 171 8.87 -2.97 2.74
N LEU A 172 7.90 -2.28 3.34
CA LEU A 172 7.65 -2.30 4.77
C LEU A 172 6.51 -3.28 5.07
N ALA A 173 6.85 -4.43 5.65
CA ALA A 173 5.89 -5.44 6.07
C ALA A 173 5.33 -5.13 7.47
N ALA A 174 4.02 -5.29 7.66
CA ALA A 174 3.29 -4.96 8.88
C ALA A 174 2.44 -6.17 9.32
N PRO A 175 3.05 -7.26 9.81
CA PRO A 175 2.37 -8.53 10.09
C PRO A 175 1.19 -8.44 11.06
N GLU A 176 1.17 -7.44 11.96
CA GLU A 176 0.04 -7.22 12.88
C GLU A 176 -1.28 -6.93 12.15
N TYR A 177 -1.23 -6.55 10.85
CA TYR A 177 -2.41 -6.26 10.04
C TYR A 177 -2.80 -7.38 9.08
N ASP A 178 -2.12 -8.54 9.07
CA ASP A 178 -2.34 -9.60 8.08
C ASP A 178 -3.79 -10.12 8.00
N ASN A 179 -4.50 -10.01 9.12
CA ASN A 179 -5.88 -10.48 9.25
C ASN A 179 -6.92 -9.36 9.09
N ASP A 180 -6.51 -8.08 9.07
CA ASP A 180 -7.37 -6.90 9.20
C ASP A 180 -7.43 -6.09 7.90
N PHE A 181 -7.92 -6.72 6.82
CA PHE A 181 -7.94 -6.09 5.50
C PHE A 181 -8.75 -4.79 5.46
N ASP A 182 -9.87 -4.69 6.18
CA ASP A 182 -10.72 -3.50 6.14
C ASP A 182 -10.02 -2.29 6.78
N VAL A 183 -9.29 -2.52 7.88
CA VAL A 183 -8.44 -1.51 8.51
C VAL A 183 -7.29 -1.11 7.59
N TRP A 184 -6.70 -2.11 6.93
CA TRP A 184 -5.61 -1.90 5.99
C TRP A 184 -6.04 -1.07 4.78
N ALA A 185 -7.07 -1.51 4.07
CA ALA A 185 -7.51 -0.94 2.80
C ALA A 185 -8.31 0.36 2.92
N GLY A 186 -8.91 0.65 4.09
CA GLY A 186 -9.59 1.91 4.34
C GLY A 186 -8.71 2.87 5.13
N PRO A 187 -8.74 2.81 6.47
CA PRO A 187 -7.98 3.69 7.36
C PRO A 187 -6.51 3.91 6.98
N ILE A 188 -5.73 2.83 6.84
CA ILE A 188 -4.27 2.96 6.64
C ILE A 188 -3.97 3.61 5.29
N PHE A 189 -4.69 3.28 4.23
CA PHE A 189 -4.47 3.91 2.91
C PHE A 189 -4.84 5.40 2.94
N ALA A 190 -5.96 5.75 3.58
CA ALA A 190 -6.38 7.15 3.72
C ALA A 190 -5.34 7.98 4.49
N MET A 191 -4.75 7.42 5.55
CA MET A 191 -3.66 8.08 6.28
C MET A 191 -2.40 8.26 5.43
N LEU A 192 -2.03 7.24 4.66
CA LEU A 192 -0.87 7.30 3.75
C LEU A 192 -1.06 8.36 2.67
N GLU A 193 -2.23 8.39 2.02
CA GLU A 193 -2.57 9.42 1.04
C GLU A 193 -2.53 10.82 1.65
N ALA A 194 -3.29 11.03 2.74
CA ALA A 194 -3.33 12.33 3.42
C ALA A 194 -1.95 12.78 3.92
N GLY A 195 -1.13 11.83 4.39
CA GLY A 195 0.24 12.09 4.79
C GLY A 195 1.14 12.56 3.65
N VAL A 196 1.11 11.84 2.52
CA VAL A 196 1.94 12.17 1.36
C VAL A 196 1.57 13.55 0.83
N VAL A 197 0.27 13.86 0.75
CA VAL A 197 -0.21 15.18 0.34
C VAL A 197 0.18 16.26 1.36
N ALA A 198 0.04 15.99 2.66
CA ALA A 198 0.38 16.97 3.71
C ALA A 198 1.87 17.28 3.79
N ALA A 199 2.72 16.33 3.42
CA ALA A 199 4.16 16.52 3.34
C ALA A 199 4.64 17.07 1.99
N GLU A 200 3.73 17.35 1.04
CA GLU A 200 4.05 17.72 -0.36
C GLU A 200 5.04 16.74 -1.02
N ALA A 201 4.90 15.45 -0.68
CA ALA A 201 5.83 14.40 -1.05
C ALA A 201 5.45 13.68 -2.35
N GLU A 202 4.37 14.07 -3.03
CA GLU A 202 3.87 13.42 -4.26
C GLU A 202 4.91 13.44 -5.38
N SER A 203 5.71 14.51 -5.45
CA SER A 203 6.79 14.65 -6.42
C SER A 203 8.05 13.85 -6.07
N GLN A 204 8.08 13.24 -4.88
CA GLN A 204 9.23 12.51 -4.35
C GLN A 204 8.95 11.01 -4.25
N VAL A 205 7.73 10.64 -3.84
CA VAL A 205 7.35 9.25 -3.60
C VAL A 205 5.94 8.95 -4.10
N GLY A 206 5.73 7.71 -4.52
CA GLY A 206 4.40 7.12 -4.64
C GLY A 206 4.29 5.89 -3.77
N VAL A 207 3.10 5.66 -3.23
CA VAL A 207 2.84 4.57 -2.31
C VAL A 207 1.83 3.61 -2.91
N VAL A 208 2.11 2.33 -2.73
CA VAL A 208 1.31 1.22 -3.22
C VAL A 208 1.21 0.20 -2.11
N CYS A 209 0.01 -0.26 -1.81
CA CYS A 209 -0.18 -1.14 -0.67
C CYS A 209 -0.63 -2.53 -1.11
N PHE A 210 -0.17 -3.53 -0.36
CA PHE A 210 -0.36 -4.95 -0.60
C PHE A 210 -0.92 -5.61 0.67
N HIS A 211 -1.66 -6.70 0.51
CA HIS A 211 -2.24 -7.41 1.64
C HIS A 211 -2.44 -8.91 1.36
N PRO A 212 -2.24 -9.83 2.32
CA PRO A 212 -2.45 -11.27 2.11
C PRO A 212 -3.87 -11.61 1.65
N ARG A 213 -4.83 -10.86 2.16
CA ARG A 213 -6.27 -10.97 1.84
C ARG A 213 -6.74 -9.97 0.79
N TYR A 214 -5.85 -9.34 0.03
CA TYR A 214 -6.24 -8.31 -0.95
C TYR A 214 -7.30 -8.85 -1.91
N ALA A 215 -8.33 -8.03 -2.14
CA ALA A 215 -9.40 -8.25 -3.10
C ALA A 215 -9.43 -7.11 -4.13
N THR A 216 -9.55 -7.47 -5.40
CA THR A 216 -9.65 -6.47 -6.48
C THR A 216 -10.92 -5.64 -6.31
N PRO A 217 -10.85 -4.29 -6.37
CA PRO A 217 -12.02 -3.45 -6.24
C PRO A 217 -13.09 -3.78 -7.29
N ASP A 218 -14.36 -3.82 -6.89
CA ASP A 218 -15.46 -4.13 -7.81
C ASP A 218 -15.83 -2.96 -8.74
N GLY A 219 -15.28 -1.76 -8.45
CA GLY A 219 -15.53 -0.54 -9.21
C GLY A 219 -16.79 0.23 -8.82
N LYS A 220 -17.49 -0.19 -7.74
CA LYS A 220 -18.64 0.56 -7.21
C LYS A 220 -18.23 1.77 -6.38
N SER A 221 -17.06 1.71 -5.75
CA SER A 221 -16.40 2.84 -5.09
C SER A 221 -15.10 3.20 -5.81
N TRP A 222 -14.70 4.46 -5.72
CA TRP A 222 -13.35 4.85 -6.11
C TRP A 222 -12.39 4.13 -5.16
N PRO A 223 -11.47 3.29 -5.68
CA PRO A 223 -10.64 2.50 -4.80
C PRO A 223 -9.62 3.39 -4.10
N GLY A 224 -9.14 4.43 -4.76
CA GLY A 224 -8.26 5.41 -4.16
C GLY A 224 -6.78 5.15 -4.33
N PHE A 225 -5.99 5.94 -3.64
CA PHE A 225 -4.53 5.93 -3.68
C PHE A 225 -3.96 4.55 -3.36
N GLY A 226 -2.98 4.11 -4.15
CA GLY A 226 -2.27 2.84 -3.93
C GLY A 226 -3.02 1.55 -4.28
N HIS A 227 -4.28 1.61 -4.71
CA HIS A 227 -5.07 0.42 -5.06
C HIS A 227 -4.77 -0.19 -6.43
N MET A 228 -5.25 -1.41 -6.66
CA MET A 228 -5.39 -2.03 -7.97
C MET A 228 -6.55 -1.40 -8.76
N HIS A 229 -6.48 -1.43 -10.10
CA HIS A 229 -7.62 -1.08 -10.95
C HIS A 229 -8.81 -2.01 -10.69
N SER A 230 -10.02 -1.51 -10.89
CA SER A 230 -11.24 -2.28 -10.64
C SER A 230 -11.43 -3.45 -11.61
N VAL A 231 -12.20 -4.46 -11.19
CA VAL A 231 -12.52 -5.63 -12.03
C VAL A 231 -13.06 -5.21 -13.41
N PRO A 232 -14.05 -4.30 -13.53
CA PRO A 232 -14.54 -3.89 -14.86
C PRO A 232 -13.45 -3.25 -15.73
N ARG A 233 -12.48 -2.56 -15.12
CA ARG A 233 -11.35 -1.96 -15.85
C ARG A 233 -10.38 -3.03 -16.33
N LEU A 234 -10.07 -4.02 -15.49
CA LEU A 234 -9.21 -5.15 -15.87
C LEU A 234 -9.85 -6.00 -16.96
N GLU A 235 -11.15 -6.30 -16.86
CA GLU A 235 -11.90 -7.04 -17.88
C GLU A 235 -11.88 -6.34 -19.24
N LYS A 236 -12.05 -5.01 -19.23
CA LYS A 236 -11.98 -4.20 -20.44
C LYS A 236 -10.62 -4.37 -21.13
N TRP A 237 -9.53 -4.19 -20.38
CA TRP A 237 -8.17 -4.35 -20.92
C TRP A 237 -7.88 -5.76 -21.40
N TYR A 238 -8.35 -6.77 -20.68
CA TYR A 238 -8.19 -8.17 -21.06
C TYR A 238 -8.85 -8.43 -22.42
N LYS A 239 -10.13 -8.06 -22.58
CA LYS A 239 -10.88 -8.21 -23.83
C LYS A 239 -10.25 -7.47 -25.00
N GLU A 240 -9.80 -6.23 -24.79
CA GLU A 240 -9.14 -5.41 -25.82
C GLU A 240 -7.84 -6.09 -26.29
N THR A 241 -7.00 -6.55 -25.36
CA THR A 241 -5.68 -7.14 -25.67
C THR A 241 -5.80 -8.48 -26.38
N THR A 242 -6.72 -9.36 -25.94
CA THR A 242 -6.94 -10.68 -26.56
C THR A 242 -7.62 -10.57 -27.94
N SER A 243 -8.41 -9.51 -28.17
CA SER A 243 -9.02 -9.25 -29.48
C SER A 243 -8.01 -8.72 -30.49
N GLU A 244 -7.01 -7.95 -30.06
CA GLU A 244 -5.95 -7.45 -30.95
C GLU A 244 -4.97 -8.55 -31.39
N SER A 245 -4.64 -9.49 -30.50
CA SER A 245 -3.71 -10.59 -30.81
C SER A 245 -4.27 -11.57 -31.86
N SER A 246 -5.59 -11.75 -31.90
CA SER A 246 -6.29 -12.67 -32.80
C SER A 246 -6.35 -12.22 -34.26
N PHE A 247 -6.07 -10.93 -34.56
CA PHE A 247 -5.98 -10.44 -35.94
C PHE A 247 -4.60 -10.66 -36.60
N SER A 248 -3.55 -10.99 -35.84
CA SER A 248 -2.18 -11.15 -36.39
C SER A 248 -1.76 -12.60 -36.63
N SER A 249 -2.58 -13.57 -36.24
CA SER A 249 -2.28 -15.01 -36.30
C SER A 249 -3.03 -15.68 -37.45
N SER A 250 -2.30 -16.32 -38.36
CA SER A 250 -2.87 -17.09 -39.47
C SER A 250 -3.85 -18.18 -38.98
N PRO A 251 -4.91 -18.52 -39.74
CA PRO A 251 -6.09 -19.26 -39.26
C PRO A 251 -5.89 -20.78 -39.08
N SER A 252 -4.71 -21.22 -38.64
CA SER A 252 -4.40 -22.63 -38.44
C SER A 252 -4.40 -22.98 -36.95
N SER A 253 -5.28 -23.92 -36.59
CA SER A 253 -5.47 -24.61 -35.31
C SER A 253 -6.40 -23.95 -34.27
N ALA A 254 -7.58 -24.56 -34.16
CA ALA A 254 -8.70 -24.23 -33.29
C ALA A 254 -8.46 -24.62 -31.82
N SER A 255 -7.56 -23.92 -31.13
CA SER A 255 -7.72 -23.75 -29.69
C SER A 255 -8.45 -22.43 -29.50
N SER A 256 -9.77 -22.52 -29.30
CA SER A 256 -10.53 -21.41 -28.70
C SER A 256 -9.86 -21.13 -27.35
N GLU A 257 -8.96 -20.15 -27.29
CA GLU A 257 -8.40 -19.69 -26.01
C GLU A 257 -9.60 -19.40 -25.12
N CYS A 258 -9.70 -20.17 -24.03
CA CYS A 258 -10.78 -20.04 -23.09
C CYS A 258 -10.62 -18.65 -22.46
N MET A 259 -11.44 -17.69 -22.88
CA MET A 259 -11.45 -16.38 -22.23
C MET A 259 -11.69 -16.59 -20.74
N LEU A 260 -10.85 -15.97 -19.92
CA LEU A 260 -10.99 -16.01 -18.48
C LEU A 260 -12.34 -15.42 -18.06
N THR A 261 -12.95 -16.03 -17.06
CA THR A 261 -14.14 -15.56 -16.38
C THR A 261 -13.85 -14.27 -15.60
N THR A 262 -14.91 -13.54 -15.23
CA THR A 262 -14.82 -12.36 -14.37
C THR A 262 -14.13 -12.70 -13.04
N GLU A 263 -14.43 -13.86 -12.47
CA GLU A 263 -13.86 -14.36 -11.23
C GLU A 263 -12.35 -14.63 -11.35
N GLU A 264 -11.91 -15.22 -12.46
CA GLU A 264 -10.48 -15.45 -12.73
C GLU A 264 -9.73 -14.13 -12.93
N ILE A 265 -10.30 -13.17 -13.67
CA ILE A 265 -9.72 -11.83 -13.86
C ILE A 265 -9.62 -11.09 -12.52
N ALA A 266 -10.67 -11.16 -11.69
CA ALA A 266 -10.67 -10.58 -10.36
C ALA A 266 -9.60 -11.24 -9.46
N ALA A 267 -9.45 -12.56 -9.52
CA ALA A 267 -8.42 -13.30 -8.81
C ALA A 267 -7.01 -12.93 -9.28
N GLY A 268 -6.79 -12.79 -10.60
CA GLY A 268 -5.52 -12.35 -11.17
C GLY A 268 -5.13 -10.94 -10.73
N GLY A 269 -6.09 -10.00 -10.70
CA GLY A 269 -5.88 -8.67 -10.12
C GLY A 269 -5.53 -8.72 -8.62
N ALA A 270 -6.16 -9.62 -7.86
CA ALA A 270 -5.92 -9.75 -6.44
C ALA A 270 -4.52 -10.33 -6.17
N TRP A 271 -4.12 -11.37 -6.90
CA TRP A 271 -2.80 -12.00 -6.76
C TRP A 271 -1.64 -11.04 -7.03
N GLN A 272 -1.82 -10.04 -7.90
CA GLN A 272 -0.82 -8.98 -8.11
C GLN A 272 -0.60 -8.08 -6.88
N ARG A 273 -1.56 -8.03 -5.96
CA ARG A 273 -1.50 -7.25 -4.72
C ARG A 273 -1.37 -8.10 -3.45
N ARG A 274 -1.28 -9.43 -3.59
CA ARG A 274 -1.12 -10.32 -2.45
C ARG A 274 0.35 -10.53 -2.10
N THR A 275 0.65 -10.31 -0.84
CA THR A 275 1.98 -10.45 -0.21
C THR A 275 1.88 -11.39 0.99
N PRO A 276 3.00 -11.92 1.51
CA PRO A 276 2.99 -12.78 2.70
C PRO A 276 2.50 -12.06 3.95
N HIS A 277 2.70 -10.74 4.01
CA HIS A 277 2.26 -9.85 5.07
C HIS A 277 1.59 -8.61 4.49
N ALA A 278 0.76 -7.92 5.25
CA ALA A 278 0.34 -6.57 4.90
C ALA A 278 1.59 -5.72 4.63
N THR A 279 1.68 -5.06 3.47
CA THR A 279 2.94 -4.43 3.05
C THR A 279 2.69 -3.06 2.41
N ILE A 280 3.40 -2.04 2.89
CA ILE A 280 3.48 -0.73 2.26
C ILE A 280 4.70 -0.75 1.34
N ASN A 281 4.46 -0.53 0.05
CA ASN A 281 5.51 -0.33 -0.92
C ASN A 281 5.64 1.16 -1.24
N VAL A 282 6.82 1.72 -1.02
CA VAL A 282 7.12 3.09 -1.42
C VAL A 282 8.08 3.04 -2.59
N LEU A 283 7.77 3.79 -3.64
CA LEU A 283 8.55 3.93 -4.85
C LEU A 283 8.94 5.40 -4.99
N ARG A 284 10.10 5.68 -5.56
CA ARG A 284 10.43 7.06 -5.92
C ARG A 284 9.53 7.53 -7.07
N ALA A 285 9.11 8.80 -7.03
CA ALA A 285 8.18 9.35 -8.02
C ALA A 285 8.78 9.39 -9.43
N ASP A 286 10.08 9.72 -9.56
CA ASP A 286 10.82 9.68 -10.82
C ASP A 286 10.78 8.28 -11.48
N GLN A 287 10.89 7.21 -10.68
CA GLN A 287 10.76 5.84 -11.15
C GLN A 287 9.35 5.50 -11.59
N LEU A 288 8.34 5.98 -10.88
CA LEU A 288 6.94 5.77 -11.24
C LEU A 288 6.62 6.46 -12.57
N GLU A 289 6.99 7.72 -12.72
CA GLU A 289 6.77 8.50 -13.95
C GLU A 289 7.47 7.85 -15.15
N ALA A 290 8.74 7.46 -14.99
CA ALA A 290 9.49 6.79 -16.03
C ALA A 290 8.89 5.41 -16.37
N ALA A 291 8.48 4.63 -15.36
CA ALA A 291 7.82 3.35 -15.56
C ALA A 291 6.48 3.50 -16.31
N GLU A 292 5.68 4.50 -15.96
CA GLU A 292 4.40 4.81 -16.63
C GLU A 292 4.60 5.17 -18.11
N SER A 293 5.64 5.94 -18.44
CA SER A 293 5.96 6.30 -19.83
C SER A 293 6.25 5.09 -20.73
N ARG A 294 6.76 3.99 -20.16
CA ARG A 294 7.06 2.74 -20.88
C ARG A 294 5.93 1.73 -20.87
N ARG A 295 5.01 1.87 -19.92
CA ARG A 295 4.05 0.82 -19.60
C ARG A 295 2.79 0.98 -20.45
N VAL A 296 2.54 0.01 -21.33
CA VAL A 296 1.20 -0.19 -21.88
C VAL A 296 0.36 -0.89 -20.82
N SER A 297 -0.30 -0.11 -19.97
CA SER A 297 -0.99 -0.60 -18.77
C SER A 297 -1.90 -1.79 -19.04
N GLY A 298 -2.74 -1.71 -20.08
CA GLY A 298 -3.65 -2.81 -20.43
C GLY A 298 -2.91 -4.12 -20.71
N LYS A 299 -1.92 -4.09 -21.61
CA LYS A 299 -1.08 -5.24 -21.94
C LYS A 299 -0.38 -5.82 -20.71
N MET A 300 0.23 -4.99 -19.87
CA MET A 300 0.94 -5.45 -18.67
C MET A 300 -0.02 -6.16 -17.70
N TYR A 301 -1.18 -5.58 -17.41
CA TYR A 301 -2.14 -6.20 -16.49
C TYR A 301 -2.72 -7.50 -17.06
N THR A 302 -3.01 -7.56 -18.36
CA THR A 302 -3.44 -8.78 -19.06
C THR A 302 -2.39 -9.88 -18.94
N GLU A 303 -1.14 -9.62 -19.33
CA GLU A 303 -0.04 -10.59 -19.23
C GLU A 303 0.17 -11.08 -17.78
N ASN A 304 0.02 -10.19 -16.80
CA ASN A 304 0.14 -10.56 -15.40
C ASN A 304 -1.02 -11.42 -14.91
N ILE A 305 -2.25 -11.17 -15.38
CA ILE A 305 -3.40 -12.02 -15.08
C ILE A 305 -3.15 -13.42 -15.65
N ASP A 306 -2.73 -13.53 -16.91
CA ASP A 306 -2.42 -14.82 -17.55
C ASP A 306 -1.37 -15.60 -16.76
N LYS A 307 -0.27 -14.96 -16.36
CA LYS A 307 0.79 -15.63 -15.56
C LYS A 307 0.32 -16.13 -14.18
N LEU A 308 -0.72 -15.52 -13.61
CA LEU A 308 -1.16 -15.78 -12.23
C LEU A 308 -2.34 -16.74 -12.14
N VAL A 309 -3.21 -16.76 -13.15
CA VAL A 309 -4.43 -17.57 -13.14
C VAL A 309 -4.71 -18.35 -14.44
N GLY A 310 -4.01 -18.05 -15.54
CA GLY A 310 -4.09 -18.79 -16.80
C GLY A 310 -3.15 -19.99 -16.85
#